data_AF-A0A8B2NW00-F1
#
_entry.id   AF-A0A8B2NW00-F1
#
_cell.length_a   1.000
_cell.length_b   1.000
_cell.length_c   1.000
_cell.angle_alpha   90.00
_cell.angle_beta   90.00
_cell.angle_gamma   90.00
#
_symmetry.space_group_name_H-M   'P 1'
#
loop_
_entity.id
_entity.type
_entity.pdbx_description
1 polymer ?
#
loop_
_entity_poly.entity_id
_entity_poly.type
_entity_poly.pdbx_seq_one_letter_code
_entity_poly.pdbx_strand_id
1 'polypeptide(L)'
;MRRTALITGGSSGIGAAIARRFGYDGIRVLVHYRGGEQAAAGVVSDIEAAGGEAFAVEANVADSRAAPDLFDLAEARFGSVDILVNCAGILQEAPLAEVSDEMFEMVLAVNLYGSFHTMREAARRMKQGGRIVNVSSSELSLNMPGYSSYNATKGAVEAITRVLAKELGPKGITVNAVAVAPGSAECDSHVDRRGGILWRGSNDRAYRHCYPADDIVGLVKFLASEKAGWIHGQILRAHEAVT
;
A
#
# COMPACT_ATOMS: atom_id res chain seq x y z
N MET A 1 15.43 17.41 -8.15
CA MET A 1 15.94 16.35 -7.26
C MET A 1 15.10 15.10 -7.43
N ARG A 2 15.68 13.89 -7.32
CA ARG A 2 14.92 12.62 -7.37
C ARG A 2 14.09 12.46 -6.10
N ARG A 3 12.81 12.08 -6.23
CA ARG A 3 11.93 11.80 -5.09
C ARG A 3 12.32 10.49 -4.40
N THR A 4 12.00 10.37 -3.12
CA THR A 4 12.17 9.15 -2.33
C THR A 4 10.82 8.61 -1.88
N ALA A 5 10.60 7.31 -2.08
CA ALA A 5 9.42 6.59 -1.64
C ALA A 5 9.74 5.61 -0.51
N LEU A 6 8.96 5.68 0.57
CA LEU A 6 8.88 4.65 1.60
C LEU A 6 7.64 3.80 1.34
N ILE A 7 7.82 2.49 1.13
CA ILE A 7 6.72 1.56 0.82
C ILE A 7 6.67 0.48 1.90
N THR A 8 5.60 0.48 2.69
CA THR A 8 5.40 -0.58 3.69
C THR A 8 4.82 -1.83 3.04
N GLY A 9 5.31 -3.02 3.41
CA GLY A 9 4.86 -4.25 2.76
C GLY A 9 5.41 -4.37 1.34
N GLY A 10 6.58 -3.78 1.09
CA GLY A 10 7.21 -3.70 -0.23
C GLY A 10 7.89 -4.98 -0.70
N SER A 11 7.93 -6.04 0.11
CA SER A 11 8.60 -7.31 -0.26
C SER A 11 7.71 -8.26 -1.08
N SER A 12 6.40 -8.08 -1.08
CA SER A 12 5.47 -8.96 -1.79
C SER A 12 4.24 -8.23 -2.35
N GLY A 13 3.47 -8.94 -3.16
CA GLY A 13 2.18 -8.49 -3.68
C GLY A 13 2.24 -7.09 -4.31
N ILE A 14 1.23 -6.27 -3.98
CA ILE A 14 1.10 -4.95 -4.59
C ILE A 14 2.22 -4.00 -4.17
N GLY A 15 2.72 -4.12 -2.94
CA GLY A 15 3.82 -3.28 -2.45
C GLY A 15 5.11 -3.51 -3.25
N ALA A 16 5.43 -4.78 -3.54
CA ALA A 16 6.57 -5.13 -4.40
C ALA A 16 6.42 -4.63 -5.83
N ALA A 17 5.21 -4.74 -6.41
CA ALA A 17 4.93 -4.23 -7.75
C ALA A 17 5.09 -2.70 -7.82
N ILE A 18 4.58 -1.97 -6.80
CA ILE A 18 4.76 -0.51 -6.69
C ILE A 18 6.23 -0.16 -6.53
N ALA A 19 6.96 -0.86 -5.65
CA ALA A 19 8.37 -0.63 -5.38
C ALA A 19 9.23 -0.76 -6.65
N ARG A 20 9.08 -1.88 -7.38
CA ARG A 20 9.77 -2.09 -8.66
C ARG A 20 9.46 -0.97 -9.63
N ARG A 21 8.18 -0.67 -9.84
CA ARG A 21 7.79 0.35 -10.82
C ARG A 21 8.34 1.73 -10.48
N PHE A 22 8.26 2.12 -9.21
CA PHE A 22 8.82 3.40 -8.74
C PHE A 22 10.33 3.46 -8.96
N GLY A 23 11.04 2.37 -8.63
CA GLY A 23 12.48 2.25 -8.85
C GLY A 23 12.86 2.38 -10.33
N TYR A 24 12.12 1.71 -11.21
CA TYR A 24 12.33 1.78 -12.67
C TYR A 24 12.09 3.20 -13.23
N ASP A 25 11.20 3.96 -12.60
CA ASP A 25 10.93 5.36 -12.95
C ASP A 25 11.94 6.35 -12.33
N GLY A 26 12.98 5.86 -11.64
CA GLY A 26 14.04 6.68 -11.04
C GLY A 26 13.68 7.31 -9.70
N ILE A 27 12.61 6.84 -9.05
CA ILE A 27 12.30 7.17 -7.65
C ILE A 27 13.18 6.29 -6.77
N ARG A 28 13.78 6.87 -5.73
CA ARG A 28 14.59 6.12 -4.76
C ARG A 28 13.66 5.39 -3.80
N VAL A 29 13.84 4.09 -3.57
CA VAL A 29 12.84 3.28 -2.85
C VAL A 29 13.42 2.67 -1.56
N LEU A 30 12.76 2.92 -0.44
CA LEU A 30 12.92 2.10 0.78
C LEU A 30 11.82 1.03 0.79
N VAL A 31 12.24 -0.23 0.66
CA VAL A 31 11.39 -1.42 0.69
C VAL A 31 11.27 -1.89 2.14
N HIS A 32 10.16 -1.57 2.81
CA HIS A 32 9.90 -2.09 4.16
C HIS A 32 9.25 -3.47 4.11
N TYR A 33 9.71 -4.38 4.96
CA TYR A 33 9.14 -5.72 5.14
C TYR A 33 9.15 -6.14 6.62
N ARG A 34 8.29 -7.07 7.00
CA ARG A 34 8.33 -7.72 8.33
C ARG A 34 8.92 -9.14 8.28
N GLY A 35 8.72 -9.82 7.16
CA GLY A 35 9.24 -11.15 6.89
C GLY A 35 9.45 -11.33 5.39
N GLY A 36 10.29 -12.31 5.02
CA GLY A 36 10.66 -12.54 3.63
C GLY A 36 11.82 -11.67 3.16
N GLU A 37 12.94 -11.70 3.89
CA GLU A 37 14.18 -11.00 3.54
C GLU A 37 14.63 -11.29 2.10
N GLN A 38 14.59 -12.55 1.67
CA GLN A 38 14.94 -12.93 0.29
C GLN A 38 14.03 -12.29 -0.76
N ALA A 39 12.72 -12.17 -0.47
CA ALA A 39 11.79 -11.51 -1.37
C ALA A 39 12.05 -10.00 -1.43
N ALA A 40 12.34 -9.37 -0.29
CA ALA A 40 12.72 -7.97 -0.23
C ALA A 40 14.04 -7.69 -0.98
N ALA A 41 15.05 -8.56 -0.81
CA ALA A 41 16.31 -8.49 -1.53
C ALA A 41 16.12 -8.67 -3.04
N GLY A 42 15.22 -9.56 -3.47
CA GLY A 42 14.83 -9.70 -4.86
C GLY A 42 14.26 -8.41 -5.45
N VAL A 43 13.33 -7.74 -4.74
CA VAL A 43 12.77 -6.45 -5.16
C VAL A 43 13.87 -5.39 -5.31
N VAL A 44 14.81 -5.31 -4.36
CA VAL A 44 15.93 -4.36 -4.44
C VAL A 44 16.82 -4.68 -5.64
N SER A 45 17.21 -5.95 -5.83
CA SER A 45 18.03 -6.39 -6.95
C SER A 45 17.37 -6.10 -8.30
N ASP A 46 16.05 -6.28 -8.42
CA ASP A 46 15.32 -5.96 -9.63
C ASP A 46 15.42 -4.46 -9.97
N ILE A 47 15.25 -3.59 -8.96
CA ILE A 47 15.36 -2.14 -9.10
C ILE A 47 16.78 -1.72 -9.50
N GLU A 48 17.80 -2.27 -8.84
CA GLU A 48 19.20 -1.97 -9.13
C GLU A 48 19.61 -2.45 -10.53
N ALA A 49 19.16 -3.63 -10.96
CA ALA A 49 19.40 -4.16 -12.30
C ALA A 49 18.80 -3.28 -13.40
N ALA A 50 17.71 -2.56 -13.10
CA ALA A 50 17.10 -1.57 -13.99
C ALA A 50 17.76 -0.17 -13.90
N GLY A 51 18.84 -0.02 -13.12
CA GLY A 51 19.55 1.25 -12.92
C GLY A 51 18.92 2.20 -11.89
N GLY A 52 17.95 1.72 -11.12
CA GLY A 52 17.34 2.44 -10.00
C GLY A 52 18.16 2.33 -8.70
N GLU A 53 17.66 2.96 -7.64
CA GLU A 53 18.27 2.93 -6.31
C GLU A 53 17.24 2.48 -5.28
N ALA A 54 17.52 1.40 -4.56
CA ALA A 54 16.67 0.91 -3.49
C ALA A 54 17.47 0.30 -2.34
N PHE A 55 16.83 0.18 -1.19
CA PHE A 55 17.32 -0.68 -0.11
C PHE A 55 16.14 -1.22 0.70
N ALA A 56 16.36 -2.35 1.39
CA ALA A 56 15.33 -3.00 2.18
C ALA A 56 15.57 -2.81 3.68
N VAL A 57 14.49 -2.67 4.45
CA VAL A 57 14.52 -2.57 5.92
C VAL A 57 13.49 -3.50 6.52
N GLU A 58 13.95 -4.37 7.43
CA GLU A 58 13.05 -5.18 8.26
C GLU A 58 12.53 -4.33 9.42
N ALA A 59 11.22 -4.26 9.60
CA ALA A 59 10.61 -3.70 10.79
C ALA A 59 9.22 -4.31 11.03
N ASN A 60 8.73 -4.21 12.27
CA ASN A 60 7.34 -4.48 12.57
C ASN A 60 6.58 -3.16 12.72
N VAL A 61 5.75 -2.81 11.73
CA VAL A 61 4.96 -1.57 11.75
C VAL A 61 3.97 -1.48 12.92
N ALA A 62 3.63 -2.60 13.56
CA ALA A 62 2.85 -2.58 14.80
C ALA A 62 3.62 -1.94 15.97
N ASP A 63 4.97 -1.92 15.95
CA ASP A 63 5.77 -1.16 16.91
C ASP A 63 5.72 0.33 16.57
N SER A 64 5.36 1.14 17.57
CA SER A 64 5.35 2.60 17.49
C SER A 64 6.68 3.24 17.08
N ARG A 65 7.81 2.57 17.29
CA ARG A 65 9.16 3.05 16.92
C ARG A 65 9.54 2.74 15.47
N ALA A 66 8.89 1.76 14.84
CA ALA A 66 9.24 1.36 13.48
C ALA A 66 9.11 2.50 12.47
N ALA A 67 8.06 3.34 12.59
CA ALA A 67 7.89 4.48 11.67
C ALA A 67 9.01 5.53 11.80
N PRO A 68 9.34 6.06 12.99
CA PRO A 68 10.53 6.90 13.17
C PRO A 68 11.80 6.30 12.60
N ASP A 69 12.09 5.03 12.91
CA ASP A 69 13.33 4.37 12.47
C ASP A 69 13.39 4.23 10.94
N LEU A 70 12.27 3.91 10.28
CA LEU A 70 12.18 3.86 8.82
C LEU A 70 12.43 5.23 8.17
N PHE A 71 11.90 6.31 8.77
CA PHE A 71 12.14 7.67 8.29
C PHE A 71 13.60 8.09 8.50
N ASP A 72 14.20 7.77 9.65
CA ASP A 72 15.61 8.06 9.93
C ASP A 72 16.53 7.36 8.94
N LEU A 73 16.30 6.08 8.64
CA LEU A 73 17.07 5.33 7.65
C LEU A 73 16.89 5.89 6.24
N ALA A 74 15.66 6.23 5.84
CA ALA A 74 15.39 6.85 4.55
C ALA A 74 16.08 8.21 4.40
N GLU A 75 16.04 9.05 5.44
CA GLU A 75 16.67 10.37 5.44
C GLU A 75 18.19 10.26 5.49
N ALA A 76 18.75 9.33 6.25
CA ALA A 76 20.19 9.08 6.27
C ALA A 76 20.72 8.63 4.89
N ARG A 77 19.97 7.78 4.18
CA ARG A 77 20.39 7.22 2.88
C ARG A 77 20.06 8.11 1.68
N PHE A 78 18.91 8.77 1.70
CA PHE A 78 18.34 9.49 0.56
C PHE A 78 17.96 10.96 0.85
N GLY A 79 18.04 11.43 2.09
CA GLY A 79 17.90 12.84 2.48
C GLY A 79 16.47 13.33 2.73
N SER A 80 15.45 12.61 2.29
CA SER A 80 14.04 12.90 2.57
C SER A 80 13.16 11.68 2.30
N VAL A 81 11.94 11.71 2.83
CA VAL A 81 10.80 10.89 2.39
C VAL A 81 9.79 11.83 1.74
N ASP A 82 9.58 11.69 0.44
CA ASP A 82 8.67 12.54 -0.34
C ASP A 82 7.35 11.83 -0.67
N ILE A 83 7.39 10.48 -0.70
CA ILE A 83 6.25 9.63 -0.97
C ILE A 83 6.17 8.55 0.11
N LEU A 84 5.00 8.39 0.72
CA LEU A 84 4.68 7.26 1.60
C LEU A 84 3.58 6.43 0.94
N VAL A 85 3.82 5.13 0.78
CA VAL A 85 2.79 4.19 0.36
C VAL A 85 2.59 3.13 1.45
N ASN A 86 1.39 3.12 2.05
CA ASN A 86 1.02 2.15 3.06
C ASN A 86 0.37 0.93 2.42
N CYS A 87 1.16 -0.12 2.13
CA CYS A 87 0.65 -1.39 1.60
C CYS A 87 0.65 -2.52 2.64
N ALA A 88 1.39 -2.39 3.74
CA ALA A 88 1.44 -3.43 4.77
C ALA A 88 0.04 -3.71 5.33
N GLY A 89 -0.32 -5.00 5.36
CA GLY A 89 -1.59 -5.45 5.90
C GLY A 89 -1.67 -6.97 5.91
N ILE A 90 -2.52 -7.49 6.79
CA ILE A 90 -2.88 -8.91 6.86
C ILE A 90 -4.41 -9.05 6.75
N LEU A 91 -4.84 -10.17 6.20
CA LEU A 91 -6.25 -10.58 6.16
C LEU A 91 -6.39 -11.82 7.04
N GLN A 92 -7.40 -11.80 7.91
CA GLN A 92 -7.83 -12.94 8.71
C GLN A 92 -9.35 -12.99 8.62
N GLU A 93 -9.88 -14.03 8.02
CA GLU A 93 -11.31 -14.19 7.78
C GLU A 93 -11.91 -15.05 8.88
N ALA A 94 -12.92 -14.51 9.58
CA ALA A 94 -13.74 -15.28 10.51
C ALA A 94 -15.10 -14.61 10.71
N PRO A 95 -16.21 -15.36 10.85
CA PRO A 95 -17.47 -14.83 11.33
C PRO A 95 -17.25 -14.00 12.61
N LEU A 96 -17.97 -12.89 12.78
CA LEU A 96 -17.72 -11.98 13.91
C LEU A 96 -17.79 -12.69 15.27
N ALA A 97 -18.68 -13.66 15.42
CA ALA A 97 -18.83 -14.45 16.65
C ALA A 97 -17.62 -15.37 16.97
N GLU A 98 -16.75 -15.61 15.98
CA GLU A 98 -15.56 -16.47 16.08
C GLU A 98 -14.25 -15.67 16.08
N VAL A 99 -14.31 -14.35 15.94
CA VAL A 99 -13.14 -13.48 16.06
C VAL A 99 -12.71 -13.44 17.52
N SER A 100 -11.56 -14.04 17.84
CA SER A 100 -10.95 -13.91 19.17
C SER A 100 -10.36 -12.53 19.38
N ASP A 101 -10.15 -12.14 20.64
CA ASP A 101 -9.50 -10.87 20.98
C ASP A 101 -8.09 -10.81 20.37
N GLU A 102 -7.31 -11.89 20.43
CA GLU A 102 -5.96 -11.95 19.87
C GLU A 102 -5.96 -11.79 18.35
N MET A 103 -6.93 -12.42 17.65
CA MET A 103 -7.09 -12.25 16.21
C MET A 103 -7.42 -10.79 15.88
N PHE A 104 -8.34 -10.18 16.62
CA PHE A 104 -8.75 -8.79 16.41
C PHE A 104 -7.59 -7.82 16.66
N GLU A 105 -6.90 -7.98 17.78
CA GLU A 105 -5.71 -7.20 18.14
C GLU A 105 -4.62 -7.29 17.09
N MET A 106 -4.34 -8.50 16.57
CA MET A 106 -3.33 -8.70 15.53
C MET A 106 -3.66 -7.94 14.25
N VAL A 107 -4.92 -8.00 13.78
CA VAL A 107 -5.35 -7.29 12.56
C VAL A 107 -5.31 -5.77 12.78
N LEU A 108 -5.73 -5.28 13.96
CA LEU A 108 -5.63 -3.87 14.32
C LEU A 108 -4.17 -3.39 14.35
N ALA A 109 -3.29 -4.16 15.00
CA ALA A 109 -1.89 -3.80 15.19
C ALA A 109 -1.17 -3.61 13.85
N VAL A 110 -1.41 -4.48 12.88
CA VAL A 110 -0.76 -4.37 11.56
C VAL A 110 -1.48 -3.36 10.67
N ASN A 111 -2.79 -3.52 10.44
CA ASN A 111 -3.49 -2.79 9.39
C ASN A 111 -3.78 -1.34 9.77
N LEU A 112 -4.16 -1.12 11.03
CA LEU A 112 -4.51 0.20 11.54
C LEU A 112 -3.31 0.88 12.19
N TYR A 113 -2.72 0.29 13.24
CA TYR A 113 -1.62 0.96 13.96
C TYR A 113 -0.39 1.14 13.08
N GLY A 114 -0.05 0.15 12.25
CA GLY A 114 1.03 0.30 11.26
C GLY A 114 0.85 1.49 10.34
N SER A 115 -0.31 1.61 9.69
CA SER A 115 -0.64 2.74 8.82
C SER A 115 -0.70 4.06 9.59
N PHE A 116 -1.25 4.05 10.81
CA PHE A 116 -1.32 5.22 11.68
C PHE A 116 0.07 5.72 12.07
N HIS A 117 0.99 4.84 12.44
CA HIS A 117 2.36 5.20 12.83
C HIS A 117 3.10 5.90 11.69
N THR A 118 3.06 5.34 10.48
CA THR A 118 3.73 5.91 9.31
C THR A 118 3.07 7.20 8.83
N MET A 119 1.73 7.29 8.83
CA MET A 119 1.02 8.52 8.50
C MET A 119 1.33 9.64 9.49
N ARG A 120 1.36 9.33 10.80
CA ARG A 120 1.71 10.29 11.85
C ARG A 120 3.15 10.79 11.68
N GLU A 121 4.07 9.91 11.34
CA GLU A 121 5.47 10.28 11.13
C GLU A 121 5.65 11.12 9.85
N ALA A 122 4.95 10.76 8.77
CA ALA A 122 4.89 11.58 7.55
C ALA A 122 4.33 12.98 7.85
N ALA A 123 3.26 13.09 8.64
CA ALA A 123 2.67 14.38 9.01
C ALA A 123 3.67 15.32 9.72
N ARG A 124 4.57 14.74 10.53
CA ARG A 124 5.61 15.45 11.26
C ARG A 124 6.77 15.86 10.34
N ARG A 125 7.27 14.95 9.50
CA ARG A 125 8.58 15.10 8.83
C ARG A 125 8.53 15.38 7.34
N MET A 126 7.49 14.93 6.65
CA MET A 126 7.40 15.07 5.19
C MET A 126 7.40 16.55 4.80
N LYS A 127 8.25 16.89 3.81
CA LYS A 127 8.41 18.24 3.30
C LYS A 127 7.23 18.62 2.40
N GLN A 128 7.16 19.92 2.05
CA GLN A 128 6.10 20.42 1.18
C GLN A 128 6.07 19.68 -0.16
N GLY A 129 4.87 19.46 -0.71
CA GLY A 129 4.69 18.77 -1.99
C GLY A 129 4.80 17.24 -1.93
N GLY A 130 4.83 16.66 -0.73
CA GLY A 130 4.85 15.21 -0.50
C GLY A 130 3.54 14.51 -0.87
N ARG A 131 3.55 13.17 -0.86
CA ARG A 131 2.41 12.33 -1.27
C ARG A 131 2.25 11.14 -0.33
N ILE A 132 1.03 10.91 0.14
CA ILE A 132 0.67 9.75 0.96
C ILE A 132 -0.43 8.98 0.25
N VAL A 133 -0.18 7.70 -0.03
CA VAL A 133 -1.14 6.80 -0.65
C VAL A 133 -1.36 5.59 0.26
N ASN A 134 -2.59 5.41 0.73
CA ASN A 134 -2.96 4.30 1.59
C ASN A 134 -3.65 3.21 0.78
N VAL A 135 -3.21 1.96 0.91
CA VAL A 135 -3.93 0.83 0.31
C VAL A 135 -5.09 0.45 1.22
N SER A 136 -6.30 0.83 0.81
CA SER A 136 -7.57 0.40 1.40
C SER A 136 -8.00 -0.95 0.81
N SER A 137 -9.27 -1.33 0.97
CA SER A 137 -9.82 -2.55 0.39
C SER A 137 -11.18 -2.31 -0.27
N SER A 138 -11.40 -2.98 -1.39
CA SER A 138 -12.71 -3.06 -2.06
C SER A 138 -13.76 -3.80 -1.21
N GLU A 139 -13.31 -4.64 -0.26
CA GLU A 139 -14.19 -5.39 0.67
C GLU A 139 -15.08 -4.49 1.53
N LEU A 140 -14.70 -3.23 1.72
CA LEU A 140 -15.55 -2.23 2.39
C LEU A 140 -16.85 -1.94 1.63
N SER A 141 -16.87 -2.19 0.32
CA SER A 141 -18.06 -1.99 -0.50
C SER A 141 -18.82 -3.30 -0.72
N LEU A 142 -18.10 -4.44 -0.78
CA LEU A 142 -18.69 -5.77 -0.97
C LEU A 142 -19.31 -6.36 0.30
N ASN A 143 -18.79 -5.99 1.48
CA ASN A 143 -19.31 -6.41 2.78
C ASN A 143 -19.45 -7.93 2.93
N MET A 144 -18.44 -8.68 2.48
CA MET A 144 -18.43 -10.13 2.52
C MET A 144 -18.49 -10.67 3.98
N PRO A 145 -19.26 -11.75 4.23
CA PRO A 145 -19.22 -12.44 5.52
C PRO A 145 -17.79 -12.85 5.89
N GLY A 146 -17.41 -12.66 7.16
CA GLY A 146 -16.07 -13.00 7.65
C GLY A 146 -15.06 -11.84 7.64
N TYR A 147 -15.38 -10.72 6.99
CA TYR A 147 -14.45 -9.60 6.80
C TYR A 147 -14.61 -8.47 7.82
N SER A 148 -15.46 -8.63 8.83
CA SER A 148 -15.84 -7.54 9.76
C SER A 148 -14.64 -6.87 10.47
N SER A 149 -13.73 -7.66 11.05
CA SER A 149 -12.52 -7.19 11.72
C SER A 149 -11.57 -6.49 10.75
N TYR A 150 -11.31 -7.10 9.59
CA TYR A 150 -10.49 -6.53 8.53
C TYR A 150 -11.06 -5.21 8.00
N ASN A 151 -12.35 -5.18 7.66
CA ASN A 151 -13.06 -3.99 7.18
C ASN A 151 -13.07 -2.88 8.23
N ALA A 152 -13.21 -3.19 9.52
CA ALA A 152 -13.08 -2.17 10.58
C ALA A 152 -11.72 -1.44 10.48
N THR A 153 -10.62 -2.18 10.23
CA THR A 153 -9.29 -1.56 10.09
C THR A 153 -9.15 -0.72 8.83
N LYS A 154 -9.64 -1.21 7.67
CA LYS A 154 -9.55 -0.48 6.40
C LYS A 154 -10.45 0.76 6.41
N GLY A 155 -11.65 0.67 6.99
CA GLY A 155 -12.55 1.81 7.19
C GLY A 155 -11.93 2.90 8.07
N ALA A 156 -11.22 2.51 9.13
CA ALA A 156 -10.46 3.44 9.97
C ALA A 156 -9.34 4.15 9.19
N VAL A 157 -8.59 3.43 8.35
CA VAL A 157 -7.56 4.04 7.48
C VAL A 157 -8.17 5.05 6.49
N GLU A 158 -9.34 4.76 5.91
CA GLU A 158 -10.03 5.73 5.05
C GLU A 158 -10.51 6.97 5.82
N ALA A 159 -10.95 6.80 7.07
CA ALA A 159 -11.35 7.92 7.93
C ALA A 159 -10.14 8.82 8.24
N ILE A 160 -9.01 8.24 8.64
CA ILE A 160 -7.76 8.98 8.89
C ILE A 160 -7.30 9.70 7.62
N THR A 161 -7.36 9.02 6.45
CA THR A 161 -6.99 9.60 5.14
C THR A 161 -7.70 10.93 4.89
N ARG A 162 -9.02 10.98 5.11
CA ARG A 162 -9.84 12.18 4.86
C ARG A 162 -9.51 13.33 5.80
N VAL A 163 -9.23 13.04 7.07
CA VAL A 163 -8.89 14.06 8.07
C VAL A 163 -7.48 14.57 7.84
N LEU A 164 -6.51 13.65 7.72
CA LEU A 164 -5.11 13.98 7.52
C LEU A 164 -4.88 14.78 6.23
N ALA A 165 -5.68 14.54 5.19
CA ALA A 165 -5.68 15.37 4.00
C ALA A 165 -5.88 16.86 4.36
N LYS A 166 -6.92 17.19 5.13
CA LYS A 166 -7.20 18.58 5.54
C LYS A 166 -6.07 19.19 6.36
N GLU A 167 -5.47 18.39 7.26
CA GLU A 167 -4.35 18.84 8.11
C GLU A 167 -3.08 19.14 7.31
N LEU A 168 -2.81 18.35 6.26
CA LEU A 168 -1.59 18.47 5.45
C LEU A 168 -1.75 19.31 4.18
N GLY A 169 -2.98 19.71 3.84
CA GLY A 169 -3.30 20.61 2.74
C GLY A 169 -2.46 21.90 2.71
N PRO A 170 -2.26 22.62 3.84
CA PRO A 170 -1.39 23.80 3.88
C PRO A 170 0.08 23.54 3.53
N LYS A 171 0.56 22.29 3.66
CA LYS A 171 1.91 21.87 3.24
C LYS A 171 1.95 21.42 1.77
N GLY A 172 0.82 21.42 1.06
CA GLY A 172 0.73 20.87 -0.30
C GLY A 172 0.99 19.36 -0.38
N ILE A 173 0.83 18.64 0.74
CA ILE A 173 0.97 17.19 0.80
C ILE A 173 -0.39 16.56 0.54
N THR A 174 -0.52 15.75 -0.50
CA THR A 174 -1.78 15.05 -0.76
C THR A 174 -1.83 13.71 -0.02
N VAL A 175 -2.98 13.39 0.55
CA VAL A 175 -3.28 12.11 1.20
C VAL A 175 -4.49 11.49 0.52
N ASN A 176 -4.35 10.29 -0.03
CA ASN A 176 -5.44 9.56 -0.70
C ASN A 176 -5.39 8.08 -0.34
N ALA A 177 -6.47 7.36 -0.61
CA ALA A 177 -6.49 5.91 -0.54
C ALA A 177 -6.90 5.26 -1.86
N VAL A 178 -6.38 4.07 -2.12
CA VAL A 178 -6.78 3.20 -3.23
C VAL A 178 -7.38 1.93 -2.64
N ALA A 179 -8.66 1.69 -2.91
CA ALA A 179 -9.34 0.46 -2.52
C ALA A 179 -9.12 -0.61 -3.58
N VAL A 180 -8.44 -1.69 -3.18
CA VAL A 180 -8.06 -2.82 -4.02
C VAL A 180 -8.69 -4.11 -3.50
N ALA A 181 -8.96 -5.07 -4.38
CA ALA A 181 -9.35 -6.41 -3.93
C ALA A 181 -8.15 -7.12 -3.27
N PRO A 182 -8.34 -7.89 -2.19
CA PRO A 182 -7.31 -8.78 -1.68
C PRO A 182 -6.77 -9.69 -2.81
N GLY A 183 -5.46 -9.98 -2.80
CA GLY A 183 -4.84 -10.85 -3.80
C GLY A 183 -4.64 -10.23 -5.20
N SER A 184 -4.92 -8.93 -5.41
CA SER A 184 -4.82 -8.25 -6.71
C SER A 184 -3.41 -8.23 -7.34
N ALA A 185 -2.38 -8.73 -6.67
CA ALA A 185 -1.02 -8.82 -7.19
C ALA A 185 -0.57 -10.26 -7.50
N GLU A 186 -1.40 -11.25 -7.19
CA GLU A 186 -1.15 -12.68 -7.43
C GLU A 186 -1.86 -13.17 -8.71
N CYS A 187 -2.25 -12.22 -9.57
CA CYS A 187 -3.00 -12.48 -10.79
C CYS A 187 -2.06 -12.88 -11.93
N ASP A 188 -2.12 -14.13 -12.36
CA ASP A 188 -1.55 -14.55 -13.64
C ASP A 188 -2.55 -14.31 -14.78
N SER A 189 -2.06 -13.72 -15.88
CA SER A 189 -2.84 -13.58 -17.11
C SER A 189 -2.74 -14.87 -17.94
N HIS A 190 -3.89 -15.33 -18.42
CA HIS A 190 -3.97 -16.40 -19.41
C HIS A 190 -4.83 -15.95 -20.59
N VAL A 191 -4.36 -16.19 -21.81
CA VAL A 191 -5.11 -15.90 -23.03
C VAL A 191 -6.09 -17.04 -23.28
N ASP A 192 -7.39 -16.75 -23.31
CA ASP A 192 -8.43 -17.73 -23.60
C ASP A 192 -8.36 -18.20 -25.07
N ARG A 193 -9.12 -19.26 -25.41
CA ARG A 193 -9.14 -19.83 -26.76
C ARG A 193 -9.68 -18.88 -27.85
N ARG A 194 -10.22 -17.72 -27.47
CA ARG A 194 -10.75 -16.68 -28.37
C ARG A 194 -9.83 -15.45 -28.40
N GLY A 195 -8.66 -15.49 -27.76
CA GLY A 195 -7.72 -14.38 -27.70
C GLY A 195 -8.02 -13.33 -26.62
N GLY A 196 -9.00 -13.57 -25.74
CA GLY A 196 -9.29 -12.68 -24.62
C GLY A 196 -8.33 -12.93 -23.45
N ILE A 197 -7.83 -11.88 -22.81
CA ILE A 197 -7.00 -12.03 -21.60
C ILE A 197 -7.94 -12.25 -20.40
N LEU A 198 -7.80 -13.41 -19.75
CA LEU A 198 -8.45 -13.75 -18.50
C LEU A 198 -7.44 -13.66 -17.36
N TRP A 199 -7.83 -13.02 -16.27
CA TRP A 199 -7.02 -12.90 -15.07
C TRP A 199 -7.61 -13.82 -14.00
N ARG A 200 -6.91 -14.92 -13.68
CA ARG A 200 -7.36 -15.88 -12.66
C ARG A 200 -6.66 -15.57 -11.34
N GLY A 201 -7.45 -15.31 -10.30
CA GLY A 201 -6.98 -15.38 -8.91
C GLY A 201 -6.90 -16.83 -8.46
N SER A 202 -6.16 -17.08 -7.39
CA SER A 202 -6.09 -18.37 -6.70
C SER A 202 -7.45 -18.71 -6.06
N ASN A 203 -8.30 -19.35 -6.87
CA ASN A 203 -9.42 -20.21 -6.44
C ASN A 203 -10.70 -19.59 -5.84
N ASP A 204 -10.84 -18.27 -5.71
CA ASP A 204 -12.09 -17.70 -5.19
C ASP A 204 -13.16 -17.50 -6.29
N ARG A 205 -14.33 -18.12 -6.09
CA ARG A 205 -15.47 -18.07 -7.03
C ARG A 205 -16.19 -16.72 -7.04
N ALA A 206 -15.92 -15.85 -6.05
CA ALA A 206 -16.55 -14.53 -5.96
C ALA A 206 -15.97 -13.51 -6.96
N TYR A 207 -14.71 -13.68 -7.37
CA TYR A 207 -14.02 -12.77 -8.28
C TYR A 207 -13.85 -13.43 -9.66
N ARG A 208 -14.74 -13.08 -10.60
CA ARG A 208 -14.64 -13.56 -12.00
C ARG A 208 -13.39 -13.03 -12.72
N HIS A 209 -12.79 -11.95 -12.23
CA HIS A 209 -11.59 -11.33 -12.76
C HIS A 209 -10.65 -10.92 -11.62
N CYS A 210 -9.38 -11.28 -11.75
CA CYS A 210 -8.29 -10.76 -10.91
C CYS A 210 -7.81 -9.43 -11.52
N TYR A 211 -7.53 -8.40 -10.72
CA TYR A 211 -7.14 -7.09 -11.26
C TYR A 211 -5.67 -7.10 -11.70
N PRO A 212 -5.31 -6.56 -12.87
CA PRO A 212 -3.91 -6.44 -13.24
C PRO A 212 -3.19 -5.59 -12.21
N ALA A 213 -2.10 -6.12 -11.63
CA ALA A 213 -1.27 -5.37 -10.69
C ALA A 213 -0.83 -4.02 -11.30
N ASP A 214 -0.61 -3.99 -12.62
CA ASP A 214 -0.21 -2.81 -13.38
C ASP A 214 -1.22 -1.65 -13.34
N ASP A 215 -2.52 -1.94 -13.31
CA ASP A 215 -3.55 -0.89 -13.26
C ASP A 215 -3.55 -0.22 -11.87
N ILE A 216 -3.44 -1.03 -10.82
CA ILE A 216 -3.34 -0.53 -9.44
C ILE A 216 -2.03 0.24 -9.24
N VAL A 217 -0.91 -0.30 -9.72
CA VAL A 217 0.39 0.36 -9.67
C VAL A 217 0.37 1.68 -10.45
N GLY A 218 -0.26 1.69 -11.62
CA GLY A 218 -0.45 2.89 -12.45
C GLY A 218 -1.24 3.97 -11.72
N LEU A 219 -2.32 3.59 -11.04
CA LEU A 219 -3.11 4.50 -10.22
C LEU A 219 -2.32 5.05 -9.04
N VAL A 220 -1.62 4.20 -8.29
CA VAL A 220 -0.78 4.63 -7.15
C VAL A 220 0.32 5.58 -7.63
N LYS A 221 0.98 5.27 -8.75
CA LYS A 221 1.98 6.15 -9.39
C LYS A 221 1.37 7.50 -9.76
N PHE A 222 0.18 7.51 -10.36
CA PHE A 222 -0.50 8.75 -10.70
C PHE A 222 -0.77 9.61 -9.46
N LEU A 223 -1.31 9.01 -8.39
CA LEU A 223 -1.56 9.69 -7.11
C LEU A 223 -0.27 10.19 -6.43
N ALA A 224 0.83 9.47 -6.59
CA ALA A 224 2.16 9.86 -6.10
C ALA A 224 2.87 10.93 -6.97
N SER A 225 2.27 11.32 -8.10
CA SER A 225 2.85 12.32 -9.01
C SER A 225 2.39 13.74 -8.70
N GLU A 226 3.03 14.72 -9.35
CA GLU A 226 2.60 16.12 -9.30
C GLU A 226 1.28 16.36 -10.02
N LYS A 227 0.93 15.51 -10.99
CA LYS A 227 -0.29 15.62 -11.79
C LYS A 227 -1.57 15.38 -10.99
N ALA A 228 -1.47 14.69 -9.86
CA ALA A 228 -2.58 14.42 -8.96
C ALA A 228 -2.71 15.46 -7.82
N GLY A 229 -2.11 16.65 -7.94
CA GLY A 229 -2.11 17.67 -6.87
C GLY A 229 -3.51 18.11 -6.38
N TRP A 230 -4.53 17.99 -7.22
CA TRP A 230 -5.93 18.29 -6.87
C TRP A 230 -6.74 17.07 -6.42
N ILE A 231 -6.17 15.86 -6.51
CA ILE A 231 -6.77 14.66 -5.96
C ILE A 231 -6.27 14.53 -4.53
N HIS A 232 -7.13 14.89 -3.59
CA HIS A 232 -6.77 15.03 -2.18
C HIS A 232 -7.93 14.63 -1.27
N GLY A 233 -7.66 13.77 -0.29
CA GLY A 233 -8.68 13.22 0.61
C GLY A 233 -9.61 12.21 -0.07
N GLN A 234 -9.24 11.70 -1.25
CA GLN A 234 -10.09 10.83 -2.05
C GLN A 234 -9.84 9.35 -1.73
N ILE A 235 -10.91 8.56 -1.82
CA ILE A 235 -10.87 7.10 -1.76
C ILE A 235 -11.22 6.57 -3.15
N LEU A 236 -10.20 6.22 -3.93
CA LEU A 236 -10.39 5.74 -5.29
C LEU A 236 -10.63 4.23 -5.25
N ARG A 237 -11.79 3.82 -5.75
CA ARG A 237 -12.18 2.42 -5.87
C ARG A 237 -11.68 1.89 -7.20
N ALA A 238 -10.70 0.99 -7.16
CA ALA A 238 -10.14 0.34 -8.32
C ALA A 238 -10.61 -1.12 -8.34
N HIS A 239 -11.90 -1.30 -8.57
CA HIS A 239 -12.55 -2.58 -8.81
C HIS A 239 -13.60 -2.44 -9.94
N GLU A 240 -13.97 -3.55 -10.57
CA GLU A 240 -15.08 -3.64 -11.52
C GLU A 240 -16.37 -3.08 -10.89
N ALA A 241 -17.34 -2.70 -11.72
CA ALA A 241 -18.64 -2.20 -11.26
C ALA A 241 -19.48 -3.32 -10.59
N VAL A 242 -19.04 -3.81 -9.44
CA VAL A 242 -19.68 -4.88 -8.63
C VAL A 242 -20.46 -4.34 -7.44
N THR A 243 -20.59 -3.00 -7.33
CA THR A 243 -21.35 -2.30 -6.27
C THR A 243 -22.53 -1.54 -6.86
#